data_AF-A0A938CK27-F1
#
_entry.id   AF-A0A938CK27-F1
#
_cell.length_a   1.000
_cell.length_b   1.000
_cell.length_c   1.000
_cell.angle_alpha   90.00
_cell.angle_beta   90.00
_cell.angle_gamma   90.00
#
_symmetry.space_group_name_H-M   'P 1'
#
loop_
_entity.id
_entity.type
_entity.pdbx_description
1 polymer ?
#
loop_
_entity_poly.entity_id
_entity_poly.type
_entity_poly.pdbx_seq_one_letter_code
_entity_poly.pdbx_strand_id
1 'polypeptide(L)'
;MVHINGDKTIVVDGRIVTSLPSDDPEPIFLGLDHKGAPWFASTSNVAENLRDLRSLALEGVLPGPELGILAQARALVHWHARRGYCSNCGGRNEVADAGYRRHCPSCNIDHFPRTDPVVIIVVRREGHILLGRQSSWQPGMFSALAGFMEPGETIEAAARREVFEEAGVRVGAVTYVASQPWPFPASLMIGLIGEAESADIRLDRQELDDARWFPFAEAMLMVERRHPDGLWATNPMAIAHQLVRAALQSP
;
A
#
# COMPACT_ATOMS: atom_id res chain seq x y z
N MET A 1 -22.81 -6.77 4.03
CA MET A 1 -21.76 -6.33 4.97
C MET A 1 -20.60 -7.29 4.90
N VAL A 2 -19.39 -6.78 4.65
CA VAL A 2 -18.14 -7.56 4.67
C VAL A 2 -17.57 -7.60 6.08
N HIS A 3 -16.88 -8.69 6.39
CA HIS A 3 -16.38 -9.00 7.73
C HIS A 3 -14.86 -9.01 7.73
N ILE A 4 -14.24 -8.18 8.55
CA ILE A 4 -12.78 -8.07 8.65
C ILE A 4 -12.29 -8.58 10.00
N ASN A 5 -11.38 -9.55 9.99
CA ASN A 5 -10.64 -10.02 11.16
C ASN A 5 -9.15 -9.73 10.96
N GLY A 6 -8.67 -8.62 11.51
CA GLY A 6 -7.31 -8.13 11.29
C GLY A 6 -7.05 -7.84 9.81
N ASP A 7 -6.14 -8.59 9.18
CA ASP A 7 -5.80 -8.51 7.75
C ASP A 7 -6.54 -9.58 6.91
N LYS A 8 -7.61 -10.18 7.45
CA LYS A 8 -8.28 -11.34 6.84
C LYS A 8 -9.78 -11.13 6.66
N THR A 9 -10.36 -11.85 5.71
CA THR A 9 -11.80 -11.95 5.47
C THR A 9 -12.18 -13.38 5.08
N ILE A 10 -13.47 -13.66 4.89
CA ILE A 10 -13.94 -14.97 4.46
C ILE A 10 -14.30 -14.89 2.97
N VAL A 11 -13.70 -15.78 2.18
CA VAL A 11 -13.97 -15.92 0.73
C VAL A 11 -14.30 -17.37 0.45
N VAL A 12 -15.42 -17.61 -0.24
CA VAL A 12 -15.88 -18.93 -0.67
C VAL A 12 -16.20 -18.86 -2.16
N ASP A 13 -15.69 -19.80 -2.94
CA ASP A 13 -15.92 -19.89 -4.39
C ASP A 13 -15.66 -18.58 -5.14
N GLY A 14 -14.59 -17.87 -4.76
CA GLY A 14 -14.20 -16.61 -5.39
C GLY A 14 -15.12 -15.43 -5.08
N ARG A 15 -15.89 -15.49 -3.99
CA ARG A 15 -16.79 -14.42 -3.54
C ARG A 15 -16.60 -14.10 -2.08
N ILE A 16 -16.68 -12.81 -1.74
CA ILE A 16 -16.66 -12.35 -0.35
C ILE A 16 -17.94 -12.83 0.34
N VAL A 17 -17.80 -13.47 1.50
CA VAL A 17 -18.95 -13.83 2.33
C VAL A 17 -19.49 -12.58 3.01
N THR A 18 -20.78 -12.31 2.84
CA THR A 18 -21.45 -11.12 3.38
C THR A 18 -22.66 -11.47 4.23
N SER A 19 -22.99 -10.64 5.22
CA SER A 19 -24.26 -10.71 5.98
C SER A 19 -25.06 -9.41 5.89
N LEU A 20 -26.24 -9.39 6.52
CA LEU A 20 -27.05 -8.18 6.61
C LEU A 20 -26.46 -7.21 7.65
N PRO A 21 -26.51 -5.88 7.43
CA PRO A 21 -25.98 -4.90 8.38
C PRO A 21 -26.72 -4.88 9.73
N SER A 22 -27.98 -5.33 9.76
CA SER A 22 -28.80 -5.44 10.98
C SER A 22 -28.20 -6.37 12.04
N ASP A 23 -27.22 -7.18 11.66
CA ASP A 23 -26.56 -8.14 12.55
C ASP A 23 -25.42 -7.50 13.38
N ASP A 24 -25.09 -6.22 13.13
CA ASP A 24 -24.03 -5.47 13.83
C ASP A 24 -24.59 -4.17 14.43
N PRO A 25 -24.24 -3.81 15.68
CA PRO A 25 -24.70 -2.58 16.31
C PRO A 25 -24.04 -1.30 15.76
N GLU A 26 -22.86 -1.38 15.13
CA GLU A 26 -22.11 -0.24 14.60
C GLU A 26 -21.53 -0.53 13.20
N PRO A 27 -22.37 -0.86 12.19
CA PRO A 27 -21.89 -1.15 10.85
C PRO A 27 -21.31 0.13 10.21
N ILE A 28 -20.13 -0.01 9.59
CA ILE A 28 -19.46 1.07 8.87
C ILE A 28 -19.98 1.09 7.45
N PHE A 29 -20.57 2.18 6.98
CA PHE A 29 -20.99 2.29 5.58
C PHE A 29 -19.78 2.50 4.68
N LEU A 30 -19.65 1.76 3.59
CA LEU A 30 -18.52 1.89 2.65
C LEU A 30 -18.89 2.69 1.40
N GLY A 31 -20.19 2.82 1.12
CA GLY A 31 -20.71 3.48 -0.07
C GLY A 31 -21.65 2.59 -0.87
N LEU A 32 -21.98 3.04 -2.07
CA LEU A 32 -22.78 2.29 -3.04
C LEU A 32 -21.86 1.82 -4.17
N ASP A 33 -22.08 0.61 -4.68
CA ASP A 33 -21.42 0.16 -5.89
C ASP A 33 -22.07 0.74 -7.17
N HIS A 34 -21.51 0.38 -8.33
CA HIS A 34 -21.99 0.83 -9.65
C HIS A 34 -23.44 0.41 -9.97
N LYS A 35 -24.02 -0.53 -9.21
CA LYS A 35 -25.42 -0.97 -9.32
C LYS A 35 -26.32 -0.30 -8.27
N GLY A 36 -25.76 0.57 -7.44
CA GLY A 36 -26.46 1.20 -6.31
C GLY A 36 -26.59 0.30 -5.10
N ALA A 37 -25.94 -0.87 -5.05
CA ALA A 37 -26.02 -1.75 -3.90
C ALA A 37 -25.14 -1.22 -2.75
N PRO A 38 -25.65 -1.17 -1.51
CA PRO A 38 -24.90 -0.62 -0.39
C PRO A 38 -23.91 -1.63 0.18
N TRP A 39 -22.70 -1.16 0.44
CA TRP A 39 -21.65 -1.92 1.09
C TRP A 39 -21.41 -1.42 2.51
N PHE A 40 -21.18 -2.36 3.42
CA PHE A 40 -20.91 -2.09 4.83
C PHE A 40 -19.75 -2.96 5.29
N ALA A 41 -19.02 -2.53 6.32
CA ALA A 41 -17.99 -3.30 6.99
C ALA A 41 -18.28 -3.46 8.48
N SER A 42 -17.84 -4.59 9.02
CA SER A 42 -17.82 -4.88 10.45
C SER A 42 -16.51 -5.55 10.86
N THR A 43 -16.22 -5.49 12.16
CA THR A 43 -15.18 -6.33 12.76
C THR A 43 -15.74 -7.73 12.95
N SER A 44 -14.96 -8.78 12.64
CA SER A 44 -15.36 -10.16 12.85
C SER A 44 -14.43 -10.87 13.83
N ASN A 45 -15.06 -11.65 14.71
CA ASN A 45 -14.37 -12.57 15.63
C ASN A 45 -14.32 -14.01 15.11
N VAL A 46 -14.82 -14.27 13.89
CA VAL A 46 -14.75 -15.60 13.28
C VAL A 46 -13.29 -15.96 13.02
N ALA A 47 -12.87 -17.13 13.49
CA ALA A 47 -11.49 -17.61 13.37
C ALA A 47 -11.29 -18.66 12.26
N GLU A 48 -12.37 -19.16 11.66
CA GLU A 48 -12.35 -20.23 10.67
C GLU A 48 -12.50 -19.71 9.24
N ASN A 49 -11.95 -20.44 8.25
CA ASN A 49 -12.04 -20.12 6.82
C ASN A 49 -11.55 -18.71 6.42
N LEU A 50 -10.64 -18.16 7.21
CA LEU A 50 -10.06 -16.84 6.96
C LEU A 50 -9.01 -16.90 5.85
N ARG A 51 -9.11 -15.97 4.91
CA ARG A 51 -8.15 -15.70 3.84
C ARG A 51 -7.48 -14.36 4.09
N ASP A 52 -6.16 -14.31 3.98
CA ASP A 52 -5.38 -13.07 4.05
C ASP A 52 -5.66 -12.17 2.83
N LEU A 53 -5.89 -10.88 3.08
CA LEU A 53 -6.24 -9.90 2.05
C LEU A 53 -5.12 -9.67 1.03
N ARG A 54 -3.84 -9.73 1.44
CA ARG A 54 -2.72 -9.61 0.50
C ARG A 54 -2.67 -10.83 -0.40
N SER A 55 -2.80 -12.03 0.17
CA SER A 55 -2.86 -13.27 -0.62
C SER A 55 -3.99 -13.24 -1.64
N LEU A 56 -5.20 -12.81 -1.25
CA LEU A 56 -6.34 -12.67 -2.17
C LEU A 56 -6.05 -11.72 -3.34
N ALA A 57 -5.41 -10.59 -3.06
CA ALA A 57 -5.01 -9.64 -4.10
C ALA A 57 -3.95 -10.21 -5.06
N LEU A 58 -3.00 -11.00 -4.54
CA LEU A 58 -1.92 -11.61 -5.32
C LEU A 58 -2.38 -12.81 -6.16
N GLU A 59 -3.33 -13.60 -5.65
CA GLU A 59 -3.89 -14.77 -6.34
C GLU A 59 -4.91 -14.39 -7.43
N GLY A 60 -5.41 -13.15 -7.43
CA GLY A 60 -6.39 -12.70 -8.41
C GLY A 60 -7.75 -13.38 -8.27
N VAL A 61 -8.08 -13.88 -7.08
CA VAL A 61 -9.34 -14.60 -6.79
C VAL A 61 -10.54 -13.66 -6.84
N LEU A 62 -10.34 -12.37 -6.53
CA LEU A 62 -11.39 -11.35 -6.50
C LEU A 62 -11.13 -10.27 -7.56
N PRO A 63 -12.19 -9.68 -8.13
CA PRO A 63 -12.05 -8.58 -9.07
C PRO A 63 -11.60 -7.30 -8.35
N GLY A 64 -10.94 -6.39 -9.09
CA GLY A 64 -10.40 -5.13 -8.57
C GLY A 64 -11.38 -4.29 -7.73
N PRO A 65 -12.65 -4.10 -8.14
CA PRO A 65 -13.63 -3.38 -7.34
C PRO A 65 -13.90 -4.01 -5.96
N GLU A 66 -13.93 -5.34 -5.87
CA GLU A 66 -14.11 -6.05 -4.59
C GLU A 66 -12.88 -5.94 -3.70
N LEU A 67 -11.67 -5.99 -4.29
CA LEU A 67 -10.43 -5.70 -3.56
C LEU A 67 -10.41 -4.27 -3.01
N GLY A 68 -10.94 -3.30 -3.77
CA GLY A 68 -11.10 -1.92 -3.32
C GLY A 68 -12.02 -1.80 -2.10
N ILE A 69 -13.16 -2.51 -2.11
CA ILE A 69 -14.08 -2.59 -0.97
C ILE A 69 -13.41 -3.19 0.25
N LEU A 70 -12.67 -4.30 0.08
CA LEU A 70 -11.95 -4.94 1.18
C LEU A 70 -10.83 -4.05 1.75
N ALA A 71 -10.13 -3.30 0.88
CA ALA A 71 -9.12 -2.35 1.30
C ALA A 71 -9.70 -1.24 2.17
N GLN A 72 -10.81 -0.64 1.74
CA GLN A 72 -11.53 0.40 2.49
C GLN A 72 -12.08 -0.15 3.82
N ALA A 73 -12.74 -1.31 3.77
CA ALA A 73 -13.26 -1.99 4.95
C ALA A 73 -12.18 -2.24 5.99
N ARG A 74 -11.04 -2.81 5.57
CA ARG A 74 -9.94 -3.12 6.47
C ARG A 74 -9.26 -1.87 7.03
N ALA A 75 -9.12 -0.80 6.24
CA ALA A 75 -8.60 0.47 6.74
C ALA A 75 -9.49 1.07 7.84
N LEU A 76 -10.80 1.10 7.63
CA LEU A 76 -11.75 1.67 8.60
C LEU A 76 -11.87 0.79 9.85
N VAL A 77 -12.05 -0.52 9.71
CA VAL A 77 -12.09 -1.45 10.85
C VAL A 77 -10.81 -1.34 11.70
N HIS A 78 -9.64 -1.31 11.04
CA HIS A 78 -8.37 -1.14 11.73
C HIS A 78 -8.28 0.20 12.49
N TRP A 79 -8.74 1.29 11.88
CA TRP A 79 -8.76 2.61 12.51
C TRP A 79 -9.70 2.63 13.73
N HIS A 80 -10.93 2.10 13.58
CA HIS A 80 -11.90 2.04 14.67
C HIS A 80 -11.38 1.23 15.87
N ALA A 81 -10.70 0.10 15.63
CA ALA A 81 -10.13 -0.74 16.68
C ALA A 81 -9.04 -0.02 17.51
N ARG A 82 -8.39 1.02 16.97
CA ARG A 82 -7.26 1.74 17.60
C ARG A 82 -7.58 3.16 18.05
N ARG A 83 -8.82 3.63 17.86
CA ARG A 83 -9.22 5.03 18.08
C ARG A 83 -10.49 5.18 18.93
N GLY A 84 -10.69 4.25 19.85
CA GLY A 84 -11.80 4.29 20.82
C GLY A 84 -11.74 5.44 21.83
N TYR A 85 -10.58 6.08 21.99
CA TYR A 85 -10.36 7.20 22.91
C TYR A 85 -9.69 8.38 22.18
N CYS A 86 -10.01 9.59 22.63
CA CYS A 86 -9.53 10.85 22.10
C CYS A 86 -8.04 11.04 22.38
N SER A 87 -7.25 11.31 21.35
CA SER A 87 -5.81 11.55 21.49
C SER A 87 -5.48 12.89 22.14
N ASN A 88 -6.45 13.80 22.29
CA ASN A 88 -6.26 15.10 22.94
C ASN A 88 -6.52 15.04 24.44
N CYS A 89 -7.68 14.50 24.86
CA CYS A 89 -8.11 14.54 26.27
C CYS A 89 -8.28 13.17 26.95
N GLY A 90 -8.16 12.05 26.21
CA GLY A 90 -8.35 10.70 26.74
C GLY A 90 -9.80 10.24 26.91
N GLY A 91 -10.80 11.11 26.65
CA GLY A 91 -12.23 10.75 26.70
C GLY A 91 -12.62 9.71 25.64
N ARG A 92 -13.71 8.95 25.86
CA ARG A 92 -14.21 7.97 24.88
C ARG A 92 -14.74 8.68 23.63
N ASN A 93 -14.36 8.20 22.45
CA ASN A 93 -14.87 8.71 21.18
C ASN A 93 -16.16 7.99 20.78
N GLU A 94 -17.07 8.73 20.17
CA GLU A 94 -18.30 8.22 19.55
C GLU A 94 -18.11 8.09 18.04
N VAL A 95 -18.75 7.09 17.42
CA VAL A 95 -18.74 6.95 15.95
C VAL A 95 -19.70 7.97 15.35
N ALA A 96 -19.25 8.68 14.31
CA ALA A 96 -20.05 9.63 13.55
C ALA A 96 -19.85 9.41 12.05
N ASP A 97 -20.69 10.06 11.22
CA ASP A 97 -20.64 10.05 9.75
C ASP A 97 -20.50 8.64 9.16
N ALA A 98 -21.34 7.72 9.64
CA ALA A 98 -21.40 6.33 9.20
C ALA A 98 -20.05 5.56 9.30
N GLY A 99 -19.17 5.99 10.20
CA GLY A 99 -17.85 5.38 10.42
C GLY A 99 -16.67 6.15 9.84
N TYR A 100 -16.86 7.31 9.21
CA TYR A 100 -15.75 8.15 8.72
C TYR A 100 -15.29 9.23 9.69
N ARG A 101 -15.90 9.28 10.87
CA ARG A 101 -15.54 10.23 11.91
C ARG A 101 -15.66 9.61 13.29
N ARG A 102 -14.77 10.04 14.18
CA ARG A 102 -14.81 9.76 15.61
C ARG A 102 -14.92 11.12 16.31
N HIS A 103 -16.00 11.35 17.03
CA HIS A 103 -16.24 12.61 17.74
C HIS A 103 -15.97 12.43 19.24
N CYS A 104 -15.23 13.34 19.85
CA CYS A 104 -15.01 13.34 21.29
C CYS A 104 -16.00 14.30 21.98
N PRO A 105 -17.04 13.81 22.70
CA PRO A 105 -17.99 14.69 23.39
C PRO A 105 -17.35 15.46 24.57
N SER A 106 -16.21 14.99 25.09
CA SER A 106 -15.54 15.62 26.24
C SER A 106 -14.76 16.90 25.88
N CYS A 107 -14.23 17.00 24.66
CA CYS A 107 -13.47 18.18 24.23
C CYS A 107 -13.87 18.71 22.85
N ASN A 108 -14.93 18.15 22.26
CA ASN A 108 -15.51 18.56 20.98
C ASN A 108 -14.53 18.49 19.79
N ILE A 109 -13.55 17.59 19.84
CA ILE A 109 -12.59 17.36 18.75
C ILE A 109 -13.06 16.19 17.88
N ASP A 110 -12.94 16.40 16.57
CA ASP A 110 -13.16 15.37 15.56
C ASP A 110 -11.84 14.70 15.16
N HIS A 111 -11.92 13.39 14.97
CA HIS A 111 -10.84 12.57 14.45
C HIS A 111 -11.30 11.87 13.17
N PHE A 112 -10.41 11.83 12.18
CA PHE A 112 -10.65 11.22 10.88
C PHE A 112 -9.77 9.99 10.66
N PRO A 113 -10.16 9.07 9.77
CA PRO A 113 -9.32 7.96 9.32
C PRO A 113 -7.95 8.46 8.87
N ARG A 114 -6.91 7.77 9.32
CA ARG A 114 -5.52 8.11 8.98
C ARG A 114 -5.15 7.43 7.67
N THR A 115 -4.48 8.16 6.78
CA THR A 115 -3.82 7.62 5.59
C THR A 115 -2.39 8.14 5.55
N ASP A 116 -1.43 7.23 5.64
CA ASP A 116 -0.01 7.54 5.67
C ASP A 116 0.55 7.62 4.24
N PRO A 117 0.99 8.80 3.77
CA PRO A 117 1.54 8.93 2.44
C PRO A 117 2.94 8.28 2.36
N VAL A 118 3.13 7.44 1.35
CA VAL A 118 4.38 6.71 1.09
C VAL A 118 4.78 6.97 -0.35
N VAL A 119 5.97 7.50 -0.57
CA VAL A 119 6.55 7.59 -1.92
C VAL A 119 7.14 6.25 -2.30
N ILE A 120 6.99 5.86 -3.57
CA ILE A 120 7.66 4.69 -4.14
C ILE A 120 8.19 5.04 -5.52
N ILE A 121 9.48 4.85 -5.74
CA ILE A 121 10.19 5.44 -6.88
C ILE A 121 11.10 4.43 -7.58
N VAL A 122 11.01 4.42 -8.91
CA VAL A 122 12.03 3.79 -9.77
C VAL A 122 12.93 4.89 -10.32
N VAL A 123 14.23 4.77 -10.09
CA VAL A 123 15.20 5.77 -10.54
C VAL A 123 15.86 5.26 -11.82
N ARG A 124 15.94 6.11 -12.84
CA ARG A 124 16.55 5.84 -14.14
C ARG A 124 17.92 6.50 -14.27
N ARG A 125 18.78 5.85 -15.05
CA ARG A 125 20.03 6.44 -15.54
C ARG A 125 20.55 5.66 -16.74
N GLU A 126 20.80 6.33 -17.87
CA GLU A 126 21.59 5.78 -19.00
C GLU A 126 21.18 4.33 -19.40
N GLY A 127 19.88 4.07 -19.57
CA GLY A 127 19.37 2.74 -19.94
C GLY A 127 19.36 1.70 -18.81
N HIS A 128 19.51 2.14 -17.56
CA HIS A 128 19.42 1.33 -16.35
C HIS A 128 18.35 1.87 -15.40
N ILE A 129 17.82 0.99 -14.55
CA ILE A 129 16.97 1.34 -13.41
C ILE A 129 17.61 0.89 -12.09
N LEU A 130 17.46 1.69 -11.04
CA LEU A 130 17.84 1.30 -9.68
C LEU A 130 16.71 0.52 -9.03
N LEU A 131 17.02 -0.66 -8.51
CA LEU A 131 16.12 -1.46 -7.67
C LEU A 131 16.85 -1.93 -6.41
N GLY A 132 16.09 -2.09 -5.32
CA GLY A 132 16.58 -2.57 -4.04
C GLY A 132 15.85 -3.82 -3.54
N ARG A 133 16.40 -4.45 -2.50
CA ARG A 133 15.76 -5.53 -1.75
C ARG A 133 16.06 -5.44 -0.26
N GLN A 134 15.12 -5.90 0.54
CA GLN A 134 15.28 -6.08 1.98
C GLN A 134 15.69 -7.53 2.30
N SER A 135 16.38 -7.73 3.42
CA SER A 135 16.85 -9.05 3.87
C SER A 135 15.72 -10.02 4.19
N SER A 136 14.57 -9.50 4.63
CA SER A 136 13.37 -10.27 4.96
C SER A 136 12.62 -10.81 3.73
N TRP A 137 12.96 -10.33 2.54
CA TRP A 137 12.26 -10.70 1.30
C TRP A 137 12.81 -11.98 0.69
N GLN A 138 11.96 -12.66 -0.08
CA GLN A 138 12.35 -13.87 -0.82
C GLN A 138 13.62 -13.61 -1.65
N PRO A 139 14.57 -14.55 -1.67
CA PRO A 139 15.77 -14.44 -2.49
C PRO A 139 15.43 -14.13 -3.95
N GLY A 140 16.20 -13.23 -4.55
CA GLY A 140 16.02 -12.81 -5.96
C GLY A 140 14.93 -11.76 -6.21
N MET A 141 14.06 -11.44 -5.24
CA MET A 141 13.08 -10.36 -5.40
C MET A 141 13.76 -9.00 -5.28
N PHE A 142 13.53 -8.12 -6.26
CA PHE A 142 13.90 -6.71 -6.25
C PHE A 142 12.67 -5.82 -6.51
N SER A 143 12.68 -4.62 -5.95
CA SER A 143 11.58 -3.64 -6.04
C SER A 143 12.11 -2.22 -6.18
N ALA A 144 11.21 -1.31 -6.57
CA ALA A 144 11.36 0.12 -6.35
C ALA A 144 11.62 0.43 -4.87
N LEU A 145 12.35 1.52 -4.60
CA LEU A 145 12.60 2.04 -3.25
C LEU A 145 11.37 2.80 -2.75
N ALA A 146 11.08 2.74 -1.45
CA ALA A 146 9.84 3.31 -0.92
C ALA A 146 9.96 3.74 0.54
N GLY A 147 9.36 4.89 0.85
CA GLY A 147 9.50 5.54 2.13
C GLY A 147 8.29 6.35 2.55
N PHE A 148 8.09 6.50 3.86
CA PHE A 148 7.09 7.44 4.36
C PHE A 148 7.50 8.87 4.07
N MET A 149 6.52 9.72 3.74
CA MET A 149 6.77 11.16 3.72
C MET A 149 6.83 11.69 5.16
N GLU A 150 7.76 12.59 5.41
CA GLU A 150 7.86 13.31 6.67
C GLU A 150 7.01 14.59 6.67
N PRO A 151 6.60 15.09 7.85
CA PRO A 151 5.86 16.35 7.95
C PRO A 151 6.62 17.52 7.33
N GLY A 152 5.98 18.21 6.38
CA GLY A 152 6.54 19.37 5.69
C GLY A 152 7.27 19.05 4.39
N GLU A 153 7.41 17.77 4.03
CA GLU A 153 7.99 17.39 2.75
C GLU A 153 6.99 17.53 1.59
N THR A 154 7.50 17.90 0.42
CA THR A 154 6.80 17.61 -0.84
C THR A 154 7.02 16.14 -1.22
N ILE A 155 6.19 15.63 -2.13
CA ILE A 155 6.33 14.26 -2.67
C ILE A 155 7.73 14.06 -3.26
N GLU A 156 8.23 15.05 -4.02
CA GLU A 156 9.53 14.97 -4.67
C GLU A 156 10.68 15.11 -3.67
N ALA A 157 10.51 15.87 -2.58
CA ALA A 157 11.52 15.97 -1.53
C ALA A 157 11.66 14.64 -0.79
N ALA A 158 10.55 14.03 -0.38
CA ALA A 158 10.54 12.72 0.27
C ALA A 158 11.18 11.64 -0.60
N ALA A 159 10.84 11.61 -1.91
CA ALA A 159 11.41 10.62 -2.82
C ALA A 159 12.92 10.78 -3.02
N ARG A 160 13.43 12.01 -3.05
CA ARG A 160 14.88 12.28 -3.11
C ARG A 160 15.58 11.91 -1.82
N ARG A 161 14.98 12.23 -0.66
CA ARG A 161 15.51 11.86 0.66
C ARG A 161 15.63 10.35 0.76
N GLU A 162 14.55 9.62 0.48
CA GLU A 162 14.51 8.17 0.65
C GLU A 162 15.57 7.46 -0.19
N VAL A 163 15.68 7.81 -1.48
CA VAL A 163 16.70 7.21 -2.36
C VAL A 163 18.12 7.52 -1.89
N PHE A 164 18.33 8.72 -1.34
CA PHE A 164 19.64 9.12 -0.83
C PHE A 164 19.98 8.41 0.47
N GLU A 165 19.02 8.22 1.37
CA GLU A 165 19.20 7.50 2.63
C GLU A 165 19.48 6.01 2.38
N GLU A 166 18.64 5.34 1.60
CA GLU A 166 18.73 3.90 1.37
C GLU A 166 19.90 3.50 0.46
N ALA A 167 20.17 4.28 -0.60
CA ALA A 167 21.09 3.89 -1.67
C ALA A 167 22.19 4.93 -1.96
N GLY A 168 22.20 6.10 -1.32
CA GLY A 168 23.21 7.14 -1.54
C GLY A 168 23.13 7.84 -2.90
N VAL A 169 22.10 7.55 -3.70
CA VAL A 169 21.95 8.08 -5.06
C VAL A 169 21.23 9.42 -5.02
N ARG A 170 21.78 10.44 -5.70
CA ARG A 170 21.12 11.74 -5.87
C ARG A 170 20.14 11.67 -7.05
N VAL A 171 18.94 12.20 -6.84
CA VAL A 171 17.86 12.21 -7.84
C VAL A 171 17.48 13.65 -8.17
N GLY A 172 17.46 13.97 -9.45
CA GLY A 172 17.11 15.27 -10.00
C GLY A 172 15.61 15.38 -10.26
N ALA A 173 15.21 15.29 -11.53
CA ALA A 173 13.80 15.34 -11.93
C ALA A 173 13.00 14.15 -11.36
N VAL A 174 11.77 14.41 -10.92
CA VAL A 174 10.84 13.41 -10.38
C VAL A 174 9.49 13.62 -11.06
N THR A 175 8.89 12.53 -11.57
CA THR A 175 7.62 12.54 -12.29
C THR A 175 6.63 11.60 -11.61
N TYR A 176 5.41 12.08 -11.35
CA TYR A 176 4.31 11.25 -10.87
C TYR A 176 3.78 10.32 -11.98
N VAL A 177 3.47 9.08 -11.61
CA VAL A 177 2.94 8.07 -12.53
C VAL A 177 1.56 7.58 -12.10
N ALA A 178 1.43 7.12 -10.85
CA ALA A 178 0.23 6.47 -10.37
C ALA A 178 0.16 6.49 -8.83
N SER A 179 -0.98 6.12 -8.27
CA SER A 179 -1.15 5.89 -6.84
C SER A 179 -1.87 4.59 -6.56
N GLN A 180 -1.57 3.94 -5.44
CA GLN A 180 -2.24 2.71 -5.02
C GLN A 180 -2.48 2.72 -3.49
N PRO A 181 -3.73 2.57 -3.02
CA PRO A 181 -4.00 2.34 -1.61
C PRO A 181 -3.34 1.04 -1.13
N TRP A 182 -2.65 1.10 0.00
CA TRP A 182 -2.02 -0.03 0.66
C TRP A 182 -2.51 -0.13 2.10
N PRO A 183 -3.61 -0.87 2.35
CA PRO A 183 -4.34 -0.83 3.62
C PRO A 183 -3.64 -1.69 4.68
N PHE A 184 -2.31 -1.63 4.82
CA PHE A 184 -1.55 -2.46 5.76
C PHE A 184 -0.43 -1.68 6.47
N PRO A 185 -0.74 -0.79 7.44
CA PRO A 185 -2.07 -0.60 8.01
C PRO A 185 -2.95 0.41 7.28
N ALA A 186 -2.44 1.50 6.73
CA ALA A 186 -3.30 2.49 6.07
C ALA A 186 -2.47 3.47 5.23
N SER A 187 -1.68 2.96 4.28
CA SER A 187 -0.81 3.79 3.46
C SER A 187 -1.45 4.15 2.12
N LEU A 188 -1.06 5.29 1.55
CA LEU A 188 -1.26 5.62 0.15
C LEU A 188 0.09 5.62 -0.55
N MET A 189 0.32 4.65 -1.43
CA MET A 189 1.53 4.57 -2.24
C MET A 189 1.42 5.59 -3.38
N ILE A 190 2.42 6.47 -3.49
CA ILE A 190 2.55 7.51 -4.50
C ILE A 190 3.72 7.12 -5.39
N GLY A 191 3.40 6.64 -6.59
CA GLY A 191 4.34 6.06 -7.54
C GLY A 191 5.00 7.09 -8.44
N LEU A 192 6.32 7.03 -8.49
CA LEU A 192 7.19 8.04 -9.10
C LEU A 192 8.24 7.38 -10.01
N ILE A 193 8.72 8.16 -10.98
CA ILE A 193 9.96 7.89 -11.72
C ILE A 193 10.90 9.06 -11.49
N GLY A 194 12.16 8.77 -11.14
CA GLY A 194 13.20 9.78 -10.93
C GLY A 194 14.36 9.62 -11.92
N GLU A 195 15.07 10.70 -12.19
CA GLU A 195 16.30 10.70 -12.99
C GLU A 195 17.52 10.89 -12.08
N ALA A 196 18.49 9.98 -12.14
CA ALA A 196 19.66 10.01 -11.27
C ALA A 196 20.68 11.05 -11.72
N GLU A 197 21.26 11.77 -10.76
CA GLU A 197 22.40 12.67 -10.96
C GLU A 197 23.73 11.96 -10.64
N SER A 198 23.71 10.95 -9.77
CA SER A 198 24.85 10.11 -9.40
C SER A 198 24.57 8.62 -9.65
N ALA A 199 25.62 7.81 -9.72
CA ALA A 199 25.52 6.35 -9.96
C ALA A 199 26.11 5.53 -8.81
N ASP A 200 27.01 6.11 -8.02
CA ASP A 200 27.63 5.45 -6.89
C ASP A 200 26.57 5.07 -5.85
N ILE A 201 26.43 3.78 -5.61
CA ILE A 201 25.53 3.25 -4.58
C ILE A 201 26.29 3.19 -3.26
N ARG A 202 25.68 3.76 -2.22
CA ARG A 202 26.11 3.65 -0.82
C ARG A 202 24.92 3.16 -0.01
N LEU A 203 24.91 1.87 0.26
CA LEU A 203 23.78 1.18 0.86
C LEU A 203 23.71 1.44 2.37
N ASP A 204 22.53 1.82 2.87
CA ASP A 204 22.22 1.61 4.29
C ASP A 204 21.83 0.15 4.52
N ARG A 205 22.73 -0.61 5.15
CA ARG A 205 22.53 -2.03 5.46
C ARG A 205 21.52 -2.30 6.57
N GLN A 206 21.03 -1.26 7.26
CA GLN A 206 19.93 -1.43 8.21
C GLN A 206 18.59 -1.58 7.49
N GLU A 207 18.46 -0.99 6.30
CA GLU A 207 17.20 -0.97 5.54
C GLU A 207 17.24 -1.92 4.35
N LEU A 208 18.31 -1.85 3.54
CA LEU A 208 18.47 -2.67 2.35
C LEU A 208 19.57 -3.72 2.50
N ASP A 209 19.28 -4.93 2.02
CA ASP A 209 20.26 -6.00 1.87
C ASP A 209 21.12 -5.79 0.62
N ASP A 210 20.51 -5.26 -0.44
CA ASP A 210 21.18 -4.99 -1.71
C ASP A 210 20.43 -3.92 -2.52
N ALA A 211 21.17 -3.16 -3.34
CA ALA A 211 20.64 -2.24 -4.33
C ALA A 211 21.55 -2.24 -5.57
N ARG A 212 20.95 -2.32 -6.77
CA ARG A 212 21.70 -2.47 -8.02
C ARG A 212 21.06 -1.67 -9.15
N TRP A 213 21.93 -1.22 -10.06
CA TRP A 213 21.53 -0.75 -11.38
C TRP A 213 21.31 -1.95 -12.31
N PHE A 214 20.09 -2.10 -12.79
CA PHE A 214 19.71 -3.14 -13.74
C PHE A 214 19.57 -2.52 -15.14
N PRO A 215 20.28 -3.02 -16.17
CA PRO A 215 20.00 -2.67 -17.55
C PRO A 215 18.53 -2.93 -17.89
N PHE A 216 17.93 -2.11 -18.75
CA PHE A 216 16.51 -2.27 -19.10
C PHE A 216 16.16 -3.66 -19.63
N ALA A 217 17.05 -4.27 -20.42
CA ALA A 217 16.86 -5.63 -20.93
C ALA A 217 16.83 -6.67 -19.80
N GLU A 218 17.67 -6.50 -18.77
CA GLU A 218 17.72 -7.38 -17.60
C GLU A 218 16.46 -7.22 -16.73
N ALA A 219 16.07 -5.97 -16.47
CA ALA A 219 14.86 -5.65 -15.74
C ALA A 219 13.59 -6.18 -16.43
N MET A 220 13.53 -6.16 -17.76
CA MET A 220 12.43 -6.79 -18.51
C MET A 220 12.36 -8.31 -18.26
N LEU A 221 13.50 -9.01 -18.24
CA LEU A 221 13.52 -10.44 -17.88
C LEU A 221 13.06 -10.68 -16.43
N MET A 222 13.35 -9.77 -15.51
CA MET A 222 12.87 -9.84 -14.12
C MET A 222 11.34 -9.66 -14.05
N VAL A 223 10.77 -8.75 -14.84
CA VAL A 223 9.32 -8.53 -14.97
C VAL A 223 8.63 -9.78 -15.54
N GLU A 224 9.25 -10.42 -16.53
CA GLU A 224 8.75 -11.66 -17.16
C GLU A 224 9.01 -12.93 -16.34
N ARG A 225 9.73 -12.82 -15.21
CA ARG A 225 10.19 -13.97 -14.39
C ARG A 225 11.03 -14.98 -15.17
N ARG A 226 11.92 -14.47 -16.02
CA ARG A 226 12.80 -15.23 -16.92
C ARG A 226 14.29 -14.93 -16.74
N HIS A 227 14.65 -14.19 -15.70
CA HIS A 227 16.05 -13.85 -15.45
C HIS A 227 16.90 -15.12 -15.19
N PRO A 228 18.06 -15.30 -15.84
CA PRO A 228 18.87 -16.52 -15.72
C PRO A 228 19.33 -16.81 -14.29
N ASP A 229 19.63 -15.76 -13.52
CA ASP A 229 20.05 -15.89 -12.11
C ASP A 229 18.88 -15.97 -11.12
N GLY A 230 17.65 -16.13 -11.61
CA GLY A 230 16.45 -16.21 -10.77
C GLY A 230 16.09 -14.90 -10.06
N LEU A 231 16.48 -13.74 -10.63
CA LEU A 231 16.05 -12.43 -10.16
C LEU A 231 14.66 -12.08 -10.72
N TRP A 232 13.82 -11.43 -9.94
CA TRP A 232 12.43 -11.16 -10.34
C TRP A 232 11.88 -9.89 -9.71
N ALA A 233 10.98 -9.24 -10.44
CA ALA A 233 10.25 -8.05 -9.98
C ALA A 233 8.96 -8.44 -9.26
N THR A 234 8.43 -7.52 -8.46
CA THR A 234 7.18 -7.69 -7.69
C THR A 234 5.99 -8.15 -8.55
N ASN A 235 4.94 -8.68 -7.91
CA ASN A 235 3.74 -9.18 -8.60
C ASN A 235 3.06 -8.07 -9.46
N PRO A 236 2.47 -8.39 -10.62
CA PRO A 236 1.78 -7.41 -11.48
C PRO A 236 0.72 -6.53 -10.79
N MET A 237 0.09 -6.97 -9.71
CA MET A 237 -0.86 -6.15 -8.95
C MET A 237 -0.17 -5.02 -8.17
N ALA A 238 1.13 -5.15 -7.84
CA ALA A 238 1.85 -4.16 -7.05
C ALA A 238 2.21 -2.93 -7.86
N ILE A 239 2.06 -1.74 -7.28
CA ILE A 239 2.46 -0.47 -7.91
C ILE A 239 3.95 -0.47 -8.31
N ALA A 240 4.82 -1.11 -7.53
CA ALA A 240 6.24 -1.26 -7.87
C ALA A 240 6.45 -1.94 -9.24
N HIS A 241 5.68 -2.99 -9.55
CA HIS A 241 5.74 -3.66 -10.86
C HIS A 241 5.29 -2.72 -11.98
N GLN A 242 4.22 -1.97 -11.75
CA GLN A 242 3.70 -1.01 -12.73
C GLN A 242 4.70 0.12 -12.99
N LEU A 243 5.38 0.60 -11.95
CA LEU A 243 6.44 1.60 -12.08
C LEU A 243 7.65 1.07 -12.83
N VAL A 244 8.10 -0.16 -12.55
CA VAL A 244 9.19 -0.77 -13.31
C VAL A 244 8.80 -0.86 -14.79
N ARG A 245 7.60 -1.33 -15.11
CA ARG A 245 7.14 -1.39 -16.51
C ARG A 245 7.06 -0.02 -17.17
N ALA A 246 6.51 0.99 -16.49
CA ALA A 246 6.48 2.36 -17.00
C ALA A 246 7.90 2.89 -17.23
N ALA A 247 8.80 2.67 -16.28
CA ALA A 247 10.20 3.04 -16.33
C ALA A 247 11.02 2.27 -17.38
N LEU A 248 10.49 1.22 -18.01
CA LEU A 248 11.12 0.55 -19.15
C LEU A 248 10.53 0.98 -20.50
N GLN A 249 9.40 1.70 -20.49
CA GLN A 249 8.67 2.10 -21.69
C GLN A 249 8.78 3.59 -22.02
N SER A 250 9.00 4.46 -21.03
CA SER A 250 9.18 5.89 -21.32
C SER A 250 10.54 6.13 -22.00
N PRO A 251 10.63 7.03 -23.00
CA PRO A 251 11.85 7.31 -23.74
C PRO A 251 12.99 7.82 -22.83
#